data_AF-A0A2W6DHM4-F1
#
_entry.id   AF-A0A2W6DHM4-F1
#
_cell.length_a   1.000
_cell.length_b   1.000
_cell.length_c   1.000
_cell.angle_alpha   90.00
_cell.angle_beta   90.00
_cell.angle_gamma   90.00
#
_symmetry.space_group_name_H-M   'P 1'
#
loop_
_entity.id
_entity.type
_entity.pdbx_description
1 polymer ?
#
loop_
_entity_poly.entity_id
_entity_poly.type
_entity_poly.pdbx_seq_one_letter_code
_entity_poly.pdbx_strand_id
1 'polypeptide(L)'
;MTEERFDPDLLDEQDPFEVDVQVAHLFKHPHLGLADVDDVWSSDPLFYPAKPPAHWLMCAQVSGQVLVVPLAPSLSGDPRRCRPIGCYQAAPTLATQYRRDR
;
A
#
# COMPACT_ATOMS: atom_id res chain seq x y z
N MET A 1 10.11 -22.10 1.14
CA MET A 1 9.44 -21.63 -0.09
C MET A 1 9.33 -20.13 0.05
N THR A 2 9.98 -19.37 -0.82
CA THR A 2 9.74 -17.93 -0.90
C THR A 2 8.33 -17.78 -1.45
N GLU A 3 7.38 -17.27 -0.65
CA GLU A 3 6.06 -16.94 -1.18
C GLU A 3 6.26 -15.94 -2.33
N GLU A 4 5.72 -16.26 -3.49
CA GLU A 4 5.82 -15.42 -4.68
C GLU A 4 5.02 -14.13 -4.44
N ARG A 5 5.63 -12.96 -4.75
CA ARG A 5 4.93 -11.68 -4.61
C ARG A 5 3.76 -11.65 -5.59
N PHE A 6 2.64 -11.02 -5.21
CA PHE A 6 1.55 -10.80 -6.16
C PHE A 6 1.99 -9.75 -7.18
N ASP A 7 1.38 -9.72 -8.35
CA ASP A 7 1.70 -8.75 -9.41
C ASP A 7 0.83 -7.48 -9.25
N PRO A 8 1.40 -6.29 -8.95
CA PRO A 8 0.64 -5.06 -8.85
C PRO A 8 -0.07 -4.66 -10.15
N ASP A 9 0.45 -5.06 -11.31
CA ASP A 9 -0.11 -4.71 -12.62
C ASP A 9 -1.43 -5.46 -12.91
N LEU A 10 -1.77 -6.46 -12.09
CA LEU A 10 -3.03 -7.20 -12.18
C LEU A 10 -4.14 -6.62 -11.28
N LEU A 11 -3.82 -5.66 -10.42
CA LEU A 11 -4.79 -5.09 -9.49
C LEU A 11 -5.92 -4.35 -10.23
N ASP A 12 -7.14 -4.47 -9.70
CA ASP A 12 -8.29 -3.77 -10.24
C ASP A 12 -8.10 -2.25 -10.10
N GLU A 13 -8.31 -1.49 -11.18
CA GLU A 13 -8.12 -0.04 -11.20
C GLU A 13 -9.06 0.71 -10.25
N GLN A 14 -10.25 0.16 -9.97
CA GLN A 14 -11.32 0.81 -9.22
C GLN A 14 -11.51 0.23 -7.81
N ASP A 15 -11.35 -1.08 -7.63
CA ASP A 15 -11.51 -1.76 -6.33
C ASP A 15 -10.35 -2.74 -6.03
N PRO A 16 -9.10 -2.26 -5.89
CA PRO A 16 -7.94 -3.12 -5.64
C PRO A 16 -7.89 -3.66 -4.20
N PHE A 17 -8.64 -3.06 -3.26
CA PHE A 17 -8.47 -3.32 -1.84
C PHE A 17 -9.53 -4.26 -1.27
N GLU A 18 -9.08 -5.40 -0.78
CA GLU A 18 -9.85 -6.30 0.07
C GLU A 18 -9.65 -5.85 1.53
N VAL A 19 -10.59 -5.05 2.03
CA VAL A 19 -10.53 -4.51 3.40
C VAL A 19 -11.59 -5.22 4.25
N ASP A 20 -11.15 -5.89 5.32
CA ASP A 20 -12.06 -6.50 6.28
C ASP A 20 -12.65 -5.44 7.24
N VAL A 21 -13.83 -5.70 7.77
CA VAL A 21 -14.67 -4.81 8.59
C VAL A 21 -13.97 -4.37 9.90
N GLN A 22 -12.88 -5.05 10.30
CA GLN A 22 -12.06 -4.73 11.49
C GLN A 22 -10.96 -3.68 11.24
N VAL A 23 -11.24 -2.66 10.43
CA VAL A 23 -10.37 -1.54 9.99
C VAL A 23 -9.63 -0.81 11.15
N ALA A 24 -10.09 -0.93 12.40
CA ALA A 24 -9.60 -0.19 13.56
C ALA A 24 -8.13 -0.46 13.97
N HIS A 25 -7.45 -1.48 13.42
CA HIS A 25 -6.05 -1.78 13.77
C HIS A 25 -5.03 -1.50 12.67
N LEU A 26 -5.46 -1.12 11.46
CA LEU A 26 -4.56 -0.82 10.33
C LEU A 26 -3.80 0.50 10.52
N PHE A 27 -4.41 1.44 11.24
CA PHE A 27 -3.89 2.79 11.39
C PHE A 27 -3.38 3.00 12.81
N LYS A 28 -2.06 2.86 12.97
CA LYS A 28 -1.38 3.24 14.24
C LYS A 28 -1.30 4.76 14.43
N HIS A 29 -1.61 5.54 13.38
CA HIS A 29 -1.57 6.99 13.39
C HIS A 29 -3.00 7.55 13.45
N PRO A 30 -3.32 8.43 14.42
CA PRO A 30 -4.69 8.87 14.70
C PRO A 30 -5.35 9.70 13.59
N HIS A 31 -4.65 10.00 12.50
CA HIS A 31 -5.12 10.83 11.40
C HIS A 31 -5.10 10.14 10.03
N LEU A 32 -4.61 8.90 9.95
CA LEU A 32 -4.57 8.16 8.70
C LEU A 32 -5.65 7.08 8.70
N GLY A 33 -6.27 6.86 7.55
CA GLY A 33 -7.40 5.94 7.36
C GLY A 33 -7.43 5.36 5.95
N LEU A 34 -8.54 4.69 5.62
CA LEU A 34 -8.74 4.10 4.28
C LEU A 34 -8.76 5.17 3.18
N ALA A 35 -9.31 6.35 3.47
CA ALA A 35 -9.28 7.47 2.54
C ALA A 35 -7.85 7.82 2.10
N ASP A 36 -6.87 7.79 3.02
CA ASP A 36 -5.46 8.03 2.66
C ASP A 36 -4.88 6.88 1.81
N VAL A 37 -5.36 5.66 2.01
CA VAL A 37 -4.97 4.51 1.16
C VAL A 37 -5.50 4.70 -0.26
N ASP A 38 -6.76 5.14 -0.39
CA ASP A 38 -7.40 5.45 -1.68
C ASP A 38 -6.72 6.65 -2.37
N ASP A 39 -6.32 7.67 -1.61
CA ASP A 39 -5.56 8.82 -2.11
C ASP A 39 -4.18 8.39 -2.64
N VAL A 40 -3.48 7.47 -1.94
CA VAL A 40 -2.21 6.91 -2.42
C VAL A 40 -2.40 6.15 -3.73
N TRP A 41 -3.44 5.30 -3.81
CA TRP A 41 -3.77 4.55 -5.03
C TRP A 41 -4.05 5.47 -6.22
N SER A 42 -4.85 6.52 -5.99
CA SER A 42 -5.25 7.48 -7.02
C SER A 42 -4.10 8.42 -7.45
N SER A 43 -2.97 8.39 -6.76
CA SER A 43 -1.82 9.28 -6.98
C SER A 43 -0.72 8.65 -7.85
N ASP A 44 -1.03 7.63 -8.64
CA ASP A 44 -0.09 6.92 -9.52
C ASP A 44 1.16 6.47 -8.72
N PRO A 45 0.98 5.52 -7.78
CA PRO A 45 1.99 5.15 -6.80
C PRO A 45 3.12 4.32 -7.43
N LEU A 46 4.29 4.37 -6.79
CA LEU A 46 5.38 3.44 -7.04
C LEU A 46 5.33 2.26 -6.07
N PHE A 47 5.67 1.06 -6.56
CA PHE A 47 5.71 -0.17 -5.78
C PHE A 47 7.14 -0.60 -5.47
N TYR A 48 7.50 -0.63 -4.19
CA TYR A 48 8.79 -1.15 -3.74
C TYR A 48 8.64 -2.54 -3.12
N PRO A 49 9.55 -3.49 -3.38
CA PRO A 49 9.51 -4.79 -2.72
C PRO A 49 9.56 -4.68 -1.20
N ALA A 50 8.67 -5.39 -0.50
CA ALA A 50 8.64 -5.45 0.96
C ALA A 50 9.15 -6.79 1.50
N LYS A 51 9.26 -6.86 2.83
CA LYS A 51 9.43 -8.12 3.57
C LYS A 51 8.06 -8.58 4.09
N PRO A 52 7.80 -9.90 4.16
CA PRO A 52 6.56 -10.44 4.71
C PRO A 52 6.22 -9.85 6.09
N PRO A 53 4.92 -9.64 6.39
CA PRO A 53 3.74 -10.12 5.66
C PRO A 53 3.32 -9.28 4.44
N ALA A 54 3.99 -8.15 4.17
CA ALA A 54 3.75 -7.38 2.96
C ALA A 54 4.58 -7.93 1.79
N HIS A 55 3.99 -7.95 0.60
CA HIS A 55 4.71 -8.19 -0.65
C HIS A 55 5.28 -6.89 -1.21
N TRP A 56 4.53 -5.78 -1.07
CA TRP A 56 4.89 -4.47 -1.62
C TRP A 56 4.69 -3.35 -0.63
N LEU A 57 5.45 -2.27 -0.82
CA LEU A 57 5.19 -0.94 -0.28
C LEU A 57 4.68 -0.07 -1.42
N MET A 58 3.39 0.24 -1.41
CA MET A 58 2.79 1.21 -2.32
C MET A 58 3.06 2.61 -1.77
N CYS A 59 3.73 3.45 -2.56
CA CYS A 59 4.19 4.76 -2.12
C CYS A 59 3.75 5.87 -3.08
N ALA A 60 3.18 6.95 -2.55
CA ALA A 60 2.87 8.14 -3.32
C ALA A 60 3.02 9.41 -2.47
N GLN A 61 3.11 10.56 -3.13
CA GLN A 61 3.05 11.86 -2.46
C GLN A 61 1.59 12.35 -2.39
N VAL A 62 1.05 12.43 -1.19
CA VAL A 62 -0.31 12.92 -0.88
C VAL A 62 -0.18 14.13 0.03
N SER A 63 -0.81 15.25 -0.34
CA SER A 63 -0.79 16.49 0.48
C SER A 63 0.61 16.96 0.93
N GLY A 64 1.62 16.76 0.08
CA GLY A 64 3.02 17.13 0.35
C GLY A 64 3.81 16.13 1.20
N GLN A 65 3.19 15.04 1.65
CA GLN A 65 3.84 13.97 2.40
C GLN A 65 3.95 12.71 1.54
N VAL A 66 5.06 11.99 1.63
CA VAL A 66 5.17 10.67 1.01
C VAL A 66 4.55 9.67 1.98
N LEU A 67 3.44 9.06 1.59
CA LEU A 67 2.76 8.01 2.33
C LEU A 67 3.17 6.64 1.82
N VAL A 68 3.09 5.65 2.72
CA VAL A 68 3.44 4.25 2.47
C VAL A 68 2.29 3.38 2.94
N VAL A 69 1.83 2.51 2.05
CA VAL A 69 0.83 1.50 2.31
C VAL A 69 1.47 0.13 2.04
N PRO A 70 1.79 -0.66 3.07
CA PRO A 70 2.21 -2.03 2.86
C PRO A 70 1.03 -2.88 2.39
N LEU A 71 1.25 -3.68 1.35
CA LEU A 71 0.22 -4.51 0.73
C LEU A 71 0.57 -5.99 0.91
N ALA A 72 -0.39 -6.75 1.45
CA ALA A 72 -0.37 -8.20 1.51
C ALA A 72 -1.25 -8.79 0.38
N PRO A 73 -1.03 -10.05 -0.05
CA PRO A 73 -1.93 -10.70 -1.00
C PRO A 73 -3.36 -10.81 -0.43
N SER A 74 -4.34 -10.86 -1.33
CA SER A 74 -5.76 -11.12 -1.00
C SER A 74 -5.93 -12.42 -0.18
N LEU A 75 -6.90 -12.45 0.75
CA LEU A 75 -7.30 -13.69 1.43
C LEU A 75 -8.20 -14.55 0.55
N SER A 76 -9.03 -13.92 -0.29
CA SER A 76 -9.91 -14.63 -1.23
C SER A 76 -9.15 -15.31 -2.37
N GLY A 77 -7.90 -14.91 -2.61
CA GLY A 77 -7.06 -15.43 -3.68
C GLY A 77 -7.34 -14.79 -5.04
N ASP A 78 -8.18 -13.75 -5.11
CA ASP A 78 -8.36 -12.97 -6.35
C ASP A 78 -7.05 -12.19 -6.64
N PRO A 79 -6.35 -12.47 -7.75
CA PRO A 79 -5.10 -11.78 -8.08
C PRO A 79 -5.31 -10.28 -8.37
N ARG A 80 -6.55 -9.84 -8.60
CA ARG A 80 -6.89 -8.44 -8.83
C ARG A 80 -7.12 -7.66 -7.54
N ARG A 81 -7.06 -8.33 -6.38
CA ARG A 81 -7.24 -7.72 -5.07
C ARG A 81 -6.01 -7.91 -4.19
N CYS A 82 -5.79 -6.96 -3.31
CA CYS A 82 -4.77 -7.03 -2.28
C CYS A 82 -5.30 -6.45 -0.96
N ARG A 83 -4.56 -6.64 0.12
CA ARG A 83 -4.95 -6.13 1.44
C ARG A 83 -4.00 -5.03 1.86
N PRO A 84 -4.49 -3.78 2.07
CA PRO A 84 -3.70 -2.79 2.78
C PRO A 84 -3.59 -3.21 4.24
N ILE A 85 -2.36 -3.37 4.73
CA ILE A 85 -2.10 -3.78 6.13
C ILE A 85 -1.66 -2.62 7.04
N GLY A 86 -1.65 -1.40 6.49
CA GLY A 86 -1.52 -0.15 7.23
C GLY A 86 -1.26 1.06 6.33
N CYS A 87 -1.26 2.27 6.91
CA CYS A 87 -0.87 3.50 6.23
C CYS A 87 -0.05 4.38 7.19
N TYR A 88 1.11 4.87 6.73
CA TYR A 88 1.98 5.73 7.52
C TYR A 88 2.87 6.60 6.62
N GLN A 89 3.42 7.67 7.20
CA GLN A 89 4.38 8.52 6.51
C GLN A 89 5.71 7.76 6.28
N ALA A 90 6.27 7.90 5.08
CA ALA A 90 7.55 7.31 4.71
C ALA A 90 8.68 7.80 5.62
N ALA A 91 9.57 6.88 6.02
CA ALA A 91 10.83 7.26 6.64
C ALA A 91 11.67 8.12 5.67
N PRO A 92 12.54 9.03 6.17
CA PRO A 92 13.25 10.01 5.32
C PRO A 92 13.99 9.39 4.14
N THR A 93 14.66 8.25 4.34
CA THR A 93 15.39 7.55 3.28
C THR A 93 14.48 7.07 2.16
N LEU A 94 13.32 6.49 2.50
CA LEU A 94 12.36 6.00 1.52
C LEU A 94 11.66 7.17 0.81
N ALA A 95 11.36 8.25 1.53
CA ALA A 95 10.80 9.46 0.92
C ALA A 95 11.76 10.08 -0.11
N THR A 96 13.06 10.10 0.19
CA THR A 96 14.10 10.58 -0.73
C THR A 96 14.23 9.66 -1.95
N GLN A 97 14.24 8.34 -1.73
CA GLN A 97 14.24 7.35 -2.81
C GLN A 97 13.03 7.56 -3.75
N TYR A 98 11.82 7.62 -3.18
CA TYR A 98 10.59 7.84 -3.94
C TYR A 98 10.65 9.07 -4.84
N ARG A 99 11.12 10.21 -4.30
CA ARG A 99 11.21 11.45 -5.08
C ARG A 99 12.24 11.41 -6.20
N ARG A 100 13.23 10.52 -6.13
CA ARG A 100 14.25 10.37 -7.18
C ARG A 100 13.77 9.45 -8.30
N ASP A 101 12.94 8.47 -7.98
CA ASP A 101 12.48 7.46 -8.93
C ASP A 101 11.21 7.91 -9.69
N ARG A 102 10.58 9.02 -9.27
CA ARG A 102 9.46 9.72 -9.93
C ARG A 102 9.95 10.65 -11.05
#